data_AF-A0A6A0QXG9-F1
#
_entry.id   AF-A0A6A0QXG9-F1
#
_cell.length_a   1.000
_cell.length_b   1.000
_cell.length_c   1.000
_cell.angle_alpha   90.00
_cell.angle_beta   90.00
_cell.angle_gamma   90.00
#
_symmetry.space_group_name_H-M   'P 1'
#
loop_
_entity.id
_entity.type
_entity.pdbx_description
1 polymer ?
#
loop_
_entity_poly.entity_id
_entity_poly.type
_entity_poly.pdbx_seq_one_letter_code
_entity_poly.pdbx_strand_id
1 'polypeptide(L)'
;MSTEHTMSGGGSPSDRPLGRGRSKGLTILVTIVTLGIWTLVWSYQNGEELKKYRNDGLGGAIYLILTFIFAPITMFMMADEVGKLYIDDGQPAPITALWGLWILLPIIGLFVWYIKIQNCLNDFWESKGAAPAAGL
;
A
#
# COMPACT_ATOMS: atom_id res chain seq x y z
N MET A 1 5.31 -55.54 23.78
CA MET A 1 4.01 -54.98 23.35
C MET A 1 4.17 -53.47 23.30
N SER A 2 4.79 -52.97 22.23
CA SER A 2 5.11 -51.55 22.06
C SER A 2 3.92 -50.88 21.38
N THR A 3 3.33 -49.89 22.05
CA THR A 3 2.27 -49.05 21.49
C THR A 3 2.89 -48.07 20.51
N GLU A 4 2.65 -48.29 19.22
CA GLU A 4 2.89 -47.31 18.18
C GLU A 4 1.91 -46.14 18.37
N HIS A 5 2.46 -44.99 18.74
CA HIS A 5 1.76 -43.71 18.69
C HIS A 5 1.56 -43.35 17.23
N THR A 6 0.37 -43.61 16.70
CA THR A 6 -0.11 -43.08 15.43
C THR A 6 -0.17 -41.55 15.54
N MET A 7 0.83 -40.86 14.98
CA MET A 7 0.71 -39.43 14.71
C MET A 7 -0.22 -39.24 13.51
N SER A 8 -1.46 -38.89 13.83
CA SER A 8 -2.53 -38.54 12.92
C SER A 8 -2.23 -37.22 12.20
N GLY A 9 -2.16 -37.28 10.86
CA GLY A 9 -2.71 -36.25 9.97
C GLY A 9 -2.04 -34.87 9.97
N GLY A 10 -0.81 -34.77 9.49
CA GLY A 10 -0.30 -33.51 8.95
C GLY A 10 -0.75 -33.36 7.50
N GLY A 11 -1.74 -32.50 7.24
CA GLY A 11 -2.05 -32.06 5.87
C GLY A 11 -0.81 -31.45 5.23
N SER A 12 -0.47 -31.89 4.02
CA SER A 12 0.71 -31.38 3.31
C SER A 12 0.57 -29.86 3.10
N PRO A 13 1.64 -29.04 3.26
CA PRO A 13 1.63 -27.59 3.00
C PRO A 13 1.19 -27.18 1.58
N SER A 14 0.91 -28.15 0.69
CA SER A 14 0.66 -28.00 -0.74
C SER A 14 -0.78 -27.64 -1.16
N ASP A 15 -1.75 -27.55 -0.24
CA ASP A 15 -3.17 -27.37 -0.63
C ASP A 15 -3.67 -25.92 -0.55
N ARG A 16 -2.84 -24.95 -0.14
CA ARG A 16 -3.25 -23.53 -0.07
C ARG A 16 -3.23 -22.89 -1.47
N PRO A 17 -4.27 -22.15 -1.86
CA PRO A 17 -4.32 -21.52 -3.19
C PRO A 17 -3.26 -20.43 -3.30
N LEU A 18 -2.30 -20.62 -4.22
CA LEU A 18 -1.19 -19.70 -4.42
C LEU A 18 -1.63 -18.40 -5.14
N GLY A 19 -1.01 -17.29 -4.74
CA GLY A 19 -1.13 -16.01 -5.44
C GLY A 19 -0.43 -15.99 -6.79
N ARG A 20 -0.76 -15.01 -7.63
CA ARG A 20 -0.18 -14.90 -8.98
C ARG A 20 1.09 -14.06 -8.96
N GLY A 21 2.19 -14.63 -9.43
CA GLY A 21 3.42 -13.88 -9.70
C GLY A 21 3.18 -12.76 -10.71
N ARG A 22 3.60 -11.54 -10.38
CA ARG A 22 3.47 -10.35 -11.24
C ARG A 22 4.85 -9.73 -11.51
N SER A 23 5.10 -9.34 -12.75
CA SER A 23 6.32 -8.62 -13.11
C SER A 23 6.30 -7.22 -12.48
N LYS A 24 7.36 -6.91 -11.70
CA LYS A 24 7.51 -5.61 -11.03
C LYS A 24 7.48 -4.45 -12.03
N GLY A 25 8.25 -4.57 -13.11
CA GLY A 25 8.34 -3.54 -14.16
C GLY A 25 7.03 -3.35 -14.92
N LEU A 26 6.35 -4.44 -15.27
CA LEU A 26 5.05 -4.35 -15.96
C LEU A 26 3.98 -3.71 -15.06
N THR A 27 3.98 -4.06 -13.77
CA THR A 27 3.06 -3.50 -12.77
C THR A 27 3.23 -1.98 -12.66
N ILE A 28 4.48 -1.50 -12.61
CA ILE A 28 4.77 -0.06 -12.59
C ILE A 28 4.35 0.60 -13.90
N LEU A 29 4.70 0.01 -15.05
CA LEU A 29 4.38 0.55 -16.37
C LEU A 29 2.87 0.73 -16.55
N VAL A 30 2.07 -0.29 -16.27
CA VAL A 30 0.61 -0.19 -16.42
C VAL A 30 0.01 0.77 -15.40
N THR A 31 0.59 0.91 -14.21
CA THR A 31 0.17 1.92 -13.23
C THR A 31 0.33 3.33 -13.79
N ILE A 32 1.47 3.62 -14.43
CA ILE A 32 1.73 4.94 -15.04
C ILE A 32 0.81 5.16 -16.24
N VAL A 33 0.74 4.19 -17.16
CA VAL A 33 -0.06 4.30 -18.40
C VAL A 33 -1.56 4.48 -18.11
N THR A 34 -2.05 3.90 -17.02
CA THR A 34 -3.46 4.01 -16.60
C THR A 34 -3.70 5.15 -15.60
N LEU A 35 -2.72 6.03 -15.36
CA LEU A 35 -2.82 7.14 -14.40
C LEU A 35 -3.29 6.69 -13.01
N GLY A 36 -2.84 5.53 -12.57
CA GLY A 36 -3.18 4.97 -11.28
C GLY A 36 -4.45 4.12 -11.24
N ILE A 37 -5.27 4.03 -12.30
CA ILE A 37 -6.49 3.20 -12.30
C ILE A 37 -6.15 1.71 -12.07
N TRP A 38 -5.02 1.24 -12.61
CA TRP A 38 -4.55 -0.12 -12.36
C TRP A 38 -4.35 -0.43 -10.87
N THR A 39 -4.04 0.55 -10.02
CA THR A 39 -3.84 0.32 -8.58
C THR A 39 -5.10 -0.23 -7.90
N LEU A 40 -6.29 0.11 -8.39
CA LEU A 40 -7.57 -0.41 -7.91
C LEU A 40 -7.71 -1.91 -8.22
N VAL A 41 -7.38 -2.30 -9.45
CA VAL A 41 -7.41 -3.70 -9.88
C VAL A 41 -6.35 -4.50 -9.12
N TRP A 42 -5.16 -3.93 -8.97
CA TRP A 42 -4.07 -4.55 -8.25
C TRP A 42 -4.41 -4.76 -6.77
N SER A 43 -4.98 -3.76 -6.08
CA SER A 43 -5.30 -3.88 -4.65
C SER A 43 -6.39 -4.92 -4.41
N TYR A 44 -7.43 -4.96 -5.26
CA TYR A 44 -8.43 -6.02 -5.23
C TYR A 44 -7.80 -7.40 -5.37
N GLN A 45 -6.99 -7.62 -6.41
CA GLN A 45 -6.42 -8.93 -6.69
C GLN A 45 -5.48 -9.41 -5.58
N ASN A 46 -4.58 -8.56 -5.09
CA ASN A 46 -3.66 -8.94 -4.02
C ASN A 46 -4.41 -9.19 -2.70
N GLY A 47 -5.41 -8.37 -2.37
CA GLY A 47 -6.23 -8.57 -1.18
C GLY A 47 -7.01 -9.90 -1.21
N GLU A 48 -7.58 -10.27 -2.36
CA GLU A 48 -8.24 -11.58 -2.54
C GLU A 48 -7.26 -12.74 -2.42
N GLU A 49 -6.08 -12.63 -3.04
CA GLU A 49 -5.04 -13.67 -3.01
C GLU A 49 -4.51 -13.88 -1.58
N LEU A 50 -4.21 -12.81 -0.86
CA LEU A 50 -3.74 -12.85 0.52
C LEU A 50 -4.79 -13.48 1.44
N LYS A 51 -6.06 -13.07 1.31
CA LYS A 51 -7.16 -13.65 2.10
C LYS A 51 -7.36 -15.13 1.79
N LYS A 52 -7.31 -15.54 0.52
CA LYS A 52 -7.47 -16.95 0.12
C LYS A 52 -6.32 -17.82 0.62
N TYR A 53 -5.10 -17.30 0.61
CA TYR A 53 -3.92 -18.05 1.06
C TYR A 53 -3.84 -18.15 2.59
N ARG A 54 -4.04 -17.03 3.31
CA ARG A 54 -3.92 -16.97 4.78
C ARG A 54 -5.20 -17.38 5.51
N ASN A 55 -6.35 -17.42 4.83
CA ASN A 55 -7.69 -17.52 5.42
C ASN A 55 -7.95 -16.44 6.50
N ASP A 56 -7.22 -15.33 6.40
CA ASP A 56 -7.16 -14.20 7.32
C ASP A 56 -6.82 -12.93 6.52
N GLY A 57 -7.31 -11.77 6.97
CA GLY A 57 -7.16 -10.49 6.28
C GLY A 57 -8.45 -9.95 5.65
N LEU A 58 -8.37 -8.73 5.12
CA LEU A 58 -9.55 -7.94 4.74
C LEU A 58 -10.21 -8.42 3.44
N GLY A 59 -9.43 -8.97 2.51
CA GLY A 59 -9.90 -9.38 1.20
C GLY A 59 -9.96 -8.23 0.20
N GLY A 60 -10.11 -8.57 -1.07
CA GLY A 60 -9.92 -7.62 -2.16
C GLY A 60 -11.00 -6.56 -2.24
N ALA A 61 -12.25 -6.87 -1.91
CA ALA A 61 -13.34 -5.88 -1.93
C ALA A 61 -13.08 -4.72 -0.96
N ILE A 62 -12.57 -5.02 0.24
CA ILE A 62 -12.21 -3.99 1.23
C ILE A 62 -11.01 -3.19 0.72
N TYR A 63 -9.97 -3.85 0.21
CA TYR A 63 -8.82 -3.18 -0.38
C TYR A 63 -9.20 -2.25 -1.53
N LEU A 64 -10.11 -2.66 -2.40
CA LEU A 64 -10.60 -1.84 -3.52
C LEU A 64 -11.25 -0.55 -3.01
N ILE A 65 -12.16 -0.65 -2.05
CA ILE A 65 -12.87 0.49 -1.47
C ILE A 65 -11.87 1.43 -0.78
N LEU A 66 -10.96 0.88 0.03
CA LEU A 66 -9.93 1.65 0.71
C LEU A 66 -8.99 2.34 -0.28
N THR A 67 -8.61 1.67 -1.37
CA THR A 67 -7.75 2.28 -2.40
C THR A 67 -8.48 3.42 -3.09
N PHE A 68 -9.78 3.26 -3.36
CA PHE A 68 -10.58 4.26 -4.04
C PHE A 68 -10.81 5.53 -3.19
N ILE A 69 -11.13 5.37 -1.91
CA ILE A 69 -11.47 6.50 -1.02
C ILE A 69 -10.24 7.06 -0.32
N PHE A 70 -9.32 6.19 0.11
CA PHE A 70 -8.14 6.52 0.89
C PHE A 70 -6.91 5.75 0.40
N ALA A 71 -6.51 6.00 -0.85
CA ALA A 71 -5.35 5.37 -1.47
C ALA A 71 -4.10 5.27 -0.56
N PRO A 72 -3.73 6.30 0.25
CA PRO A 72 -2.62 6.21 1.19
C PRO A 72 -2.71 5.06 2.19
N ILE A 73 -3.91 4.81 2.74
CA ILE A 73 -4.13 3.82 3.80
C ILE A 73 -3.81 2.41 3.28
N THR A 74 -4.12 2.16 2.00
CA THR A 74 -3.84 0.87 1.36
C THR A 74 -2.34 0.53 1.34
N MET A 75 -1.44 1.51 1.23
CA MET A 75 0.01 1.23 1.30
C MET A 75 0.44 0.64 2.64
N PHE A 76 -0.04 1.22 3.75
CA PHE A 76 0.28 0.76 5.10
C PHE A 76 -0.26 -0.65 5.34
N MET A 77 -1.50 -0.88 4.95
CA MET A 77 -2.20 -2.15 5.18
C MET A 77 -1.62 -3.29 4.34
N MET A 78 -1.31 -3.03 3.07
CA MET A 78 -0.69 -4.02 2.21
C MET A 78 0.72 -4.39 2.70
N ALA A 79 1.50 -3.42 3.18
CA ALA A 79 2.80 -3.69 3.78
C ALA A 79 2.70 -4.55 5.06
N ASP A 80 1.69 -4.29 5.90
CA ASP A 80 1.41 -5.09 7.10
C ASP A 80 0.97 -6.53 6.77
N GLU A 81 0.02 -6.71 5.84
CA GLU A 81 -0.43 -8.04 5.43
C GLU A 81 0.66 -8.87 4.76
N VAL A 82 1.50 -8.25 3.93
CA VAL A 82 2.68 -8.91 3.37
C VAL A 82 3.66 -9.25 4.48
N GLY A 83 3.93 -8.36 5.44
CA GLY A 83 4.79 -8.67 6.60
C GLY A 83 4.29 -9.89 7.38
N LYS A 84 2.99 -9.96 7.67
CA LYS A 84 2.33 -11.10 8.33
C LYS A 84 2.45 -12.38 7.51
N LEU A 85 2.30 -12.31 6.18
CA LEU A 85 2.49 -13.47 5.30
C LEU A 85 3.86 -14.12 5.48
N TYR A 86 4.94 -13.32 5.58
CA TYR A 86 6.29 -13.85 5.79
C TYR A 86 6.44 -14.44 7.20
N ILE A 87 5.91 -13.78 8.23
CA ILE A 87 5.98 -14.25 9.61
C ILE A 87 5.24 -15.58 9.78
N ASP A 88 4.06 -15.72 9.18
CA ASP A 88 3.26 -16.94 9.19
C ASP A 88 3.98 -18.13 8.51
N ASP A 89 4.90 -17.84 7.59
CA ASP A 89 5.76 -18.82 6.90
C ASP A 89 7.11 -19.06 7.62
N GLY A 90 7.25 -18.53 8.85
CA GLY A 90 8.48 -18.63 9.64
C GLY A 90 9.64 -17.79 9.12
N GLN A 91 9.39 -16.86 8.21
CA GLN A 91 10.37 -15.95 7.63
C GLN A 91 10.32 -14.57 8.32
N PRO A 92 11.45 -13.87 8.45
CA PRO A 92 11.43 -12.48 8.93
C PRO A 92 10.68 -11.59 7.93
N ALA A 93 9.85 -10.66 8.44
CA ALA A 93 9.11 -9.72 7.61
C ALA A 93 10.08 -8.79 6.84
N PRO A 94 10.10 -8.81 5.49
CA PRO A 94 11.01 -7.97 4.70
C PRO A 94 10.52 -6.52 4.59
N ILE A 95 9.22 -6.31 4.83
CA ILE A 95 8.56 -5.01 4.79
C ILE A 95 7.67 -4.87 6.03
N THR A 96 7.58 -3.66 6.54
CA THR A 96 6.74 -3.28 7.67
C THR A 96 5.83 -2.12 7.26
N ALA A 97 4.76 -1.87 8.02
CA ALA A 97 3.86 -0.74 7.78
C ALA A 97 4.59 0.62 7.75
N LEU A 98 5.76 0.74 8.38
CA LEU A 98 6.56 1.98 8.39
C LEU A 98 7.02 2.40 6.99
N TRP A 99 7.15 1.45 6.06
CA TRP A 99 7.42 1.75 4.66
C TRP A 99 6.29 2.55 3.99
N GLY A 100 5.09 2.61 4.57
CA GLY A 100 4.03 3.53 4.11
C GLY A 100 4.38 5.01 4.30
N LEU A 101 5.31 5.36 5.19
CA LEU A 101 5.70 6.76 5.46
C LEU A 101 6.34 7.46 4.25
N TRP A 102 6.81 6.73 3.25
CA TRP A 102 7.35 7.29 2.02
C TRP A 102 6.33 8.20 1.29
N ILE A 103 5.03 8.03 1.54
CA ILE A 103 3.99 8.90 1.00
C ILE A 103 4.07 10.35 1.52
N LEU A 104 4.72 10.57 2.68
CA LEU A 104 4.84 11.90 3.27
C LEU A 104 5.83 12.79 2.51
N LEU A 105 6.83 12.21 1.82
CA LEU A 105 7.84 12.97 1.09
C LEU A 105 7.25 13.88 -0.02
N PRO A 106 6.42 13.38 -0.95
CA PRO A 106 5.81 14.25 -1.95
C PRO A 106 4.85 15.27 -1.33
N ILE A 107 4.19 14.93 -0.23
CA ILE A 107 3.29 15.85 0.50
C ILE A 107 4.10 17.03 1.07
N ILE A 108 5.20 16.75 1.76
CA ILE A 108 6.11 17.78 2.28
C ILE A 108 6.65 18.65 1.14
N GLY A 109 7.07 18.03 0.03
CA GLY A 109 7.53 18.77 -1.15
C GLY A 109 6.45 19.70 -1.72
N LEU A 110 5.21 19.23 -1.79
CA LEU A 110 4.07 20.02 -2.24
C LEU A 110 3.81 21.23 -1.32
N PHE A 111 3.87 21.04 0.01
CA PHE A 111 3.73 22.13 0.97
C PHE A 111 4.81 23.20 0.81
N VAL A 112 6.09 22.77 0.73
CA VAL A 112 7.22 23.68 0.53
C VAL A 112 7.03 24.50 -0.76
N TRP A 113 6.60 23.85 -1.84
CA TRP A 113 6.33 24.53 -3.10
C TRP A 113 5.20 25.56 -2.98
N TYR A 114 4.07 25.22 -2.37
CA TYR A 114 2.95 26.16 -2.18
C TYR A 114 3.35 27.37 -1.35
N ILE A 115 4.02 27.15 -0.20
CA ILE A 115 4.49 28.25 0.66
C ILE A 115 5.40 29.18 -0.14
N LYS A 116 6.34 28.61 -0.89
CA LYS A 116 7.30 29.41 -1.66
C LYS A 116 6.63 30.21 -2.78
N ILE A 117 5.70 29.58 -3.53
CA ILE A 117 4.95 30.26 -4.59
C ILE A 117 4.07 31.36 -4.01
N GLN A 118 3.37 31.12 -2.90
CA GLN A 118 2.53 32.12 -2.26
C GLN A 118 3.35 33.32 -1.78
N ASN A 119 4.51 33.09 -1.15
CA ASN A 119 5.40 34.18 -0.74
C ASN A 119 5.84 35.02 -1.95
N CYS A 120 6.31 34.37 -3.03
CA CYS A 120 6.73 35.10 -4.22
C CYS A 120 5.58 35.87 -4.88
N LEU A 121 4.36 35.33 -4.88
CA LEU A 121 3.18 36.03 -5.40
C LEU A 121 2.83 37.23 -4.53
N ASN A 122 2.83 37.09 -3.21
CA ASN A 122 2.55 38.17 -2.27
C ASN A 122 3.56 39.30 -2.43
N ASP A 123 4.87 38.97 -2.42
CA ASP A 123 5.94 39.94 -2.63
C ASP A 123 5.77 40.69 -3.97
N PHE A 124 5.39 39.97 -5.03
CA PHE A 124 5.14 40.57 -6.34
C PHE A 124 3.97 41.55 -6.30
N TRP A 125 2.83 41.18 -5.70
CA TRP A 125 1.66 42.06 -5.62
C TRP A 125 1.89 43.26 -4.71
N GLU A 126 2.56 43.07 -3.58
CA GLU A 126 2.98 44.16 -2.69
C GLU A 126 3.90 45.14 -3.43
N SER A 127 4.80 44.65 -4.29
CA SER A 127 5.63 45.51 -5.16
C SER A 127 4.83 46.35 -6.16
N LYS A 128 3.57 45.96 -6.43
CA LYS A 128 2.62 46.71 -7.28
C LYS A 128 1.65 47.58 -6.48
N GLY A 129 1.84 47.68 -5.16
CA GLY A 129 1.00 48.49 -4.28
C GLY A 129 -0.24 47.78 -3.76
N ALA A 130 -0.32 46.45 -3.88
CA ALA A 130 -1.34 45.68 -3.16
C ALA A 130 -1.13 45.83 -1.65
N ALA A 131 -2.23 45.84 -0.89
CA ALA A 131 -2.15 45.75 0.56
C ALA A 131 -1.55 44.40 0.97
N PRO A 132 -0.83 44.31 2.11
CA PRO A 132 -0.29 43.06 2.61
C PRO A 132 -1.38 42.00 2.73
N ALA A 133 -1.03 40.76 2.43
CA ALA A 133 -1.96 39.65 2.53
C ALA A 133 -2.46 39.50 3.98
N ALA A 134 -3.70 39.93 4.26
CA ALA A 134 -4.48 39.43 5.37
C ALA A 134 -4.95 38.03 4.95
N GLY A 135 -4.62 37.00 5.71
CA GLY A 135 -4.84 35.59 5.32
C GLY A 135 -6.27 35.28 4.84
N LEU A 136 -6.41 34.14 4.14
CA LEU A 136 -7.71 33.58 3.75
C LEU A 136 -8.56 33.17 4.96
#